data_AF-A0A1G3ZPQ4-F1
#
_entry.id   AF-A0A1G3ZPQ4-F1
#
_cell.length_a   1.000
_cell.length_b   1.000
_cell.length_c   1.000
_cell.angle_alpha   90.00
_cell.angle_beta   90.00
_cell.angle_gamma   90.00
#
_symmetry.space_group_name_H-M   'P 1'
#
loop_
_entity.id
_entity.type
_entity.pdbx_description
1 polymer ?
#
loop_
_entity_poly.entity_id
_entity_poly.type
_entity_poly.pdbx_seq_one_letter_code
_entity_poly.pdbx_strand_id
1 'polypeptide(L)' 'MKTTVDLPEADLKEAMRHSGAKTKTEAVACAVADFNRRQRLARLADKMGTFKDMMTREDLRKMRETD' A
#
# COMPACT_ATOMS: atom_id res chain seq x y z
N MET A 1 0.96 -12.44 -16.54
CA MET A 1 -0.31 -12.97 -17.08
C MET A 1 -0.88 -11.94 -18.03
N LYS A 2 -1.43 -12.34 -19.19
CA LYS A 2 -2.15 -11.42 -20.07
C LYS A 2 -3.64 -11.50 -19.73
N THR A 3 -4.26 -10.35 -19.51
CA THR A 3 -5.67 -10.23 -19.15
C THR A 3 -6.26 -9.10 -19.97
N THR A 4 -7.43 -9.32 -20.56
CA THR A 4 -8.18 -8.30 -21.27
C THR A 4 -9.21 -7.70 -20.33
N VAL A 5 -9.19 -6.38 -20.18
CA VAL A 5 -10.08 -5.62 -19.31
C VAL A 5 -10.56 -4.42 -20.09
N ASP A 6 -11.86 -4.12 -20.02
CA ASP A 6 -12.42 -2.94 -20.65
C ASP A 6 -12.26 -1.74 -19.71
N LEU A 7 -11.70 -0.64 -20.21
CA LEU A 7 -11.33 0.52 -19.42
C LEU A 7 -11.74 1.80 -20.16
N PRO A 8 -12.38 2.77 -19.48
CA PRO A 8 -12.69 4.06 -20.08
C PRO A 8 -11.42 4.74 -20.61
N GLU A 9 -11.48 5.23 -21.85
CA GLU A 9 -10.30 5.84 -22.48
C GLU A 9 -9.84 7.12 -21.76
N ALA A 10 -10.79 7.86 -21.17
CA ALA A 10 -10.51 9.05 -20.38
C ALA A 10 -9.65 8.71 -19.15
N ASP A 11 -10.09 7.74 -18.35
CA ASP A 11 -9.39 7.30 -17.14
C ASP A 11 -8.01 6.73 -17.46
N LEU A 12 -7.88 6.00 -18.57
CA LEU A 12 -6.58 5.48 -19.01
C LEU A 12 -5.62 6.59 -19.42
N LYS A 13 -6.10 7.65 -20.09
CA LYS A 13 -5.30 8.83 -20.42
C LYS A 13 -4.85 9.58 -19.17
N GLU A 14 -5.74 9.73 -18.18
CA GLU A 14 -5.38 10.33 -16.90
C GLU A 14 -4.34 9.49 -16.15
N ALA A 15 -4.53 8.17 -16.09
CA ALA A 15 -3.56 7.27 -15.49
C ALA A 15 -2.18 7.41 -16.15
N MET A 16 -2.11 7.43 -17.49
CA MET A 16 -0.86 7.67 -18.23
C MET A 16 -0.23 9.03 -17.91
N ARG A 17 -1.05 10.09 -17.80
CA ARG A 17 -0.58 11.45 -17.46
C ARG A 17 -0.01 11.51 -16.05
N HIS A 18 -0.68 10.89 -15.08
CA HIS A 18 -0.26 10.88 -13.68
C HIS A 18 0.95 9.97 -13.45
N SER A 19 1.03 8.84 -14.13
CA SER A 19 2.15 7.90 -13.98
C SER A 19 3.36 8.23 -14.86
N GLY A 20 3.20 9.11 -15.86
CA GLY A 20 4.23 9.37 -16.87
C GLY A 20 4.54 8.16 -17.76
N ALA A 21 3.63 7.17 -17.80
CA ALA A 21 3.86 5.91 -18.50
C ALA A 21 3.83 6.10 -20.02
N LYS A 22 4.73 5.40 -20.72
CA LYS A 22 4.80 5.46 -22.19
C LYS A 22 3.79 4.52 -22.84
N THR A 23 3.33 3.50 -22.12
CA THR A 23 2.40 2.50 -22.64
C THR A 23 1.17 2.35 -21.75
N LYS A 24 0.05 1.94 -22.36
CA LYS A 24 -1.21 1.64 -21.65
C LYS A 24 -1.01 0.58 -20.58
N THR A 25 -0.25 -0.47 -20.88
CA THR A 25 0.04 -1.56 -19.95
C THR A 25 0.81 -1.09 -18.72
N GLU A 26 1.80 -0.21 -18.93
CA GLU A 26 2.60 0.35 -17.84
C GLU A 26 1.77 1.27 -16.93
N ALA A 27 0.87 2.08 -17.50
CA ALA A 27 -0.04 2.91 -16.72
C ALA A 27 -0.95 2.07 -15.82
N VAL A 28 -1.55 1.01 -16.38
CA VAL A 28 -2.40 0.09 -15.61
C VAL A 28 -1.59 -0.65 -14.53
N ALA A 29 -0.38 -1.11 -14.85
CA ALA A 29 0.48 -1.75 -13.88
C ALA A 29 0.85 -0.81 -12.72
N CYS A 30 1.14 0.46 -13.01
CA CYS A 30 1.41 1.49 -12.01
C CYS A 30 0.18 1.74 -11.11
N ALA A 31 -0.99 1.91 -11.72
CA ALA A 31 -2.25 2.13 -10.99
C ALA A 31 -2.58 0.96 -10.05
N VAL A 32 -2.42 -0.28 -10.51
CA VAL A 32 -2.64 -1.48 -9.69
C VAL A 32 -1.63 -1.57 -8.54
N ALA A 33 -0.36 -1.26 -8.79
CA ALA A 33 0.67 -1.26 -7.76
C ALA A 33 0.39 -0.21 -6.67
N ASP A 34 -0.02 0.99 -7.08
CA ASP A 34 -0.35 2.08 -6.16
C ASP A 34 -1.61 1.76 -5.34
N PHE A 35 -2.67 1.24 -5.97
CA PHE A 35 -3.86 0.79 -5.27
C PHE A 35 -3.52 -0.24 -4.19
N ASN A 36 -2.75 -1.27 -4.54
CA ASN A 36 -2.32 -2.29 -3.59
C ASN A 36 -1.47 -1.72 -2.45
N ARG A 37 -0.63 -0.72 -2.73
CA ARG A 37 0.14 -0.01 -1.69
C ARG A 37 -0.78 0.71 -0.72
N ARG A 38 -1.77 1.46 -1.22
CA ARG A 38 -2.75 2.17 -0.38
C ARG A 38 -3.56 1.21 0.49
N GLN A 39 -4.02 0.09 -0.07
CA GLN A 39 -4.76 -0.92 0.69
C GLN A 39 -3.91 -1.58 1.79
N ARG A 40 -2.62 -1.83 1.55
CA ARG A 40 -1.70 -2.31 2.59
C ARG A 40 -1.55 -1.30 3.73
N LEU A 41 -1.43 -0.01 3.41
CA LEU A 41 -1.32 1.05 4.41
C LEU A 41 -2.63 1.22 5.20
N ALA A 42 -3.79 1.17 4.54
CA ALA A 42 -5.09 1.21 5.20
C ALA A 42 -5.24 0.06 6.20
N ARG A 43 -4.91 -1.18 5.80
CA ARG A 43 -4.92 -2.34 6.72
C ARG A 43 -3.96 -2.18 7.90
N LEU A 44 -2.84 -1.49 7.72
CA LEU A 44 -1.90 -1.23 8.82
C LEU A 44 -2.46 -0.17 9.77
N ALA A 45 -3.06 0.89 9.22
CA ALA A 45 -3.73 1.92 9.99
C ALA A 45 -4.88 1.36 10.82
N ASP A 46 -5.70 0.47 10.26
CA ASP A 46 -6.79 -0.21 10.98
C ASP A 46 -6.29 -1.04 12.17
N LYS A 47 -5.03 -1.50 12.12
CA LYS A 47 -4.42 -2.24 13.22
C LYS A 47 -3.79 -1.33 14.28
N MET A 48 -3.59 -0.04 14.01
CA MET A 48 -3.05 0.89 15.02
C MET A 48 -4.01 0.96 16.22
N GLY A 49 -3.47 0.81 17.43
CA GLY A 49 -4.26 0.80 18.67
C GLY A 49 -4.98 -0.53 18.99
N THR A 50 -4.96 -1.52 18.10
CA THR A 50 -5.54 -2.85 18.37
C THR A 50 -4.58 -3.82 19.06
N PHE A 51 -3.27 -3.50 19.07
CA PHE A 51 -2.25 -4.32 19.68
C PHE A 51 -2.27 -4.16 21.21
N LYS A 52 -2.93 -5.08 21.90
CA LYS A 52 -3.07 -5.10 23.36
C LYS A 52 -1.79 -5.51 24.09
N ASP A 53 -0.96 -6.34 23.44
CA ASP A 53 0.24 -6.94 24.03
C ASP A 53 1.55 -6.34 23.48
N MET A 54 1.50 -5.13 22.93
CA MET A 54 2.70 -4.43 22.50
C MET A 54 3.49 -3.97 23.72
N MET A 55 4.75 -4.42 23.79
CA MET A 55 5.70 -4.07 24.84
C MET A 55 5.81 -2.56 25.01
N THR A 56 5.54 -2.06 26.20
CA THR A 56 5.66 -0.64 26.53
C THR A 56 7.13 -0.26 26.78
N ARG A 57 7.44 1.04 26.85
CA ARG A 57 8.79 1.50 27.25
C ARG A 57 9.18 1.00 28.64
N GLU A 58 8.22 0.82 29.54
CA GLU A 58 8.50 0.29 30.88
C GLU A 58 8.83 -1.20 30.85
N ASP A 59 8.11 -1.98 30.04
CA ASP A 59 8.38 -3.40 29.85
C ASP A 59 9.78 -3.61 29.26
N LEU A 60 10.16 -2.79 28.28
CA LEU A 60 11.51 -2.75 27.71
C LEU A 60 12.59 -2.43 28.74
N ARG A 61 12.30 -1.49 29.67
CA ARG A 61 13.26 -1.09 30.69
C ARG A 61 13.51 -2.22 31.68
N LYS A 62 12.44 -2.89 32.13
CA LYS A 62 12.53 -4.05 33.02
C LYS A 62 13.33 -5.19 32.40
N MET A 63 13.11 -5.50 31.13
CA MET A 63 13.88 -6.55 30.44
C MET A 63 15.39 -6.23 30.40
N ARG A 64 15.77 -4.97 30.18
CA ARG A 64 17.18 -4.54 30.12
C ARG A 64 17.86 -4.44 31.49
N GLU A 65 17.10 -4.27 32.56
CA GLU A 65 17.60 -4.25 33.94
C GLU A 65 17.77 -5.68 34.50
N THR A 66 17.23 -6.71 33.82
CA THR A 66 17.26 -8.11 34.25
C THR A 66 18.34 -8.95 33.52
N ASP A 67 18.99 -8.38 32.50
CA ASP A 67 20.20 -8.92 31.81
C ASP A 67 21.48 -8.34 32.46
#